data_AF-A0A1X1Y4G1-F1
#
_entry.id   AF-A0A1X1Y4G1-F1
#
_cell.length_a   1.000
_cell.length_b   1.000
_cell.length_c   1.000
_cell.angle_alpha   90.00
_cell.angle_beta   90.00
_cell.angle_gamma   90.00
#
_symmetry.space_group_name_H-M   'P 1'
#
loop_
_entity.id
_entity.type
_entity.pdbx_description
1 polymer ?
#
loop_
_entity_poly.entity_id
_entity_poly.type
_entity_poly.pdbx_seq_one_letter_code
_entity_poly.pdbx_strand_id
1 'polypeptide(L)'
;MRRIADFDGLAPEPALDLHQPGHSDADAPPPCRAVFDQQATFGGGWTQFRSVTYNGQANQPGQAPVLNGVDQAVGVYTDDAAARSAFDRLVPSLTACSGLHDENYAFTVNRPDPSTVALDSEQFASMYRVKSSVLVEVSVSEFSQRDRIAGSVLQTITERIK
;
A
#
# COMPACT_ATOMS: atom_id res chain seq x y z
N MET A 1 -0.86 -13.81 -6.08
CA MET A 1 -2.00 -12.90 -6.22
C MET A 1 -3.32 -13.65 -6.27
N ARG A 2 -3.67 -14.35 -7.36
CA ARG A 2 -4.94 -15.13 -7.47
C ARG A 2 -5.27 -16.02 -6.26
N ARG A 3 -4.29 -16.75 -5.73
CA ARG A 3 -4.48 -17.63 -4.57
C ARG A 3 -4.33 -16.93 -3.19
N ILE A 4 -3.89 -15.68 -3.15
CA ILE A 4 -3.61 -14.98 -1.89
C ILE A 4 -4.85 -14.24 -1.37
N ALA A 5 -5.69 -13.75 -2.28
CA ALA A 5 -6.91 -13.03 -1.93
C ALA A 5 -8.12 -13.94 -1.66
N ASP A 6 -7.97 -15.27 -1.77
CA ASP A 6 -9.08 -16.25 -1.82
C ASP A 6 -10.21 -15.80 -2.77
N PHE A 7 -9.84 -15.07 -3.84
CA PHE A 7 -10.74 -14.48 -4.84
C PHE A 7 -10.13 -14.62 -6.24
N ASP A 8 -10.75 -15.46 -7.07
CA ASP A 8 -10.24 -15.81 -8.39
C ASP A 8 -10.51 -14.74 -9.47
N GLY A 9 -11.37 -13.76 -9.17
CA GLY A 9 -11.77 -12.70 -10.09
C GLY A 9 -10.82 -11.51 -10.18
N LEU A 10 -9.69 -11.51 -9.46
CA LEU A 10 -8.69 -10.45 -9.58
C LEU A 10 -7.99 -10.54 -10.94
N ALA A 11 -8.05 -9.46 -11.71
CA ALA A 11 -7.31 -9.26 -12.94
C ALA A 11 -6.41 -8.02 -12.82
N PRO A 12 -5.21 -8.03 -13.44
CA PRO A 12 -4.40 -6.82 -13.51
C PRO A 12 -5.16 -5.75 -14.31
N GLU A 13 -5.08 -4.50 -13.84
CA GLU A 13 -5.60 -3.33 -14.55
C GLU A 13 -4.45 -2.70 -15.36
N PRO A 14 -4.36 -2.89 -16.70
CA PRO A 14 -3.19 -2.45 -17.47
C PRO A 14 -2.95 -0.94 -17.43
N ALA A 15 -4.02 -0.14 -17.28
CA ALA A 15 -3.92 1.31 -17.13
C ALA A 15 -3.25 1.74 -15.81
N LEU A 16 -3.15 0.82 -14.83
CA LEU A 16 -2.56 1.02 -13.52
C LEU A 16 -1.27 0.19 -13.31
N ASP A 17 -0.60 -0.22 -14.40
CA ASP A 17 0.80 -0.67 -14.38
C ASP A 17 1.70 0.55 -14.59
N LEU A 18 2.08 1.18 -13.49
CA LEU A 18 2.78 2.46 -13.49
C LEU A 18 4.27 2.28 -13.22
N HIS A 19 5.09 3.05 -13.92
CA HIS A 19 6.55 3.10 -13.71
C HIS A 19 7.02 4.39 -13.03
N GLN A 20 6.09 5.20 -12.56
CA GLN A 20 6.32 6.38 -11.73
C GLN A 20 5.26 6.40 -10.61
N PRO A 21 5.58 6.94 -9.42
CA PRO A 21 4.61 7.04 -8.34
C PRO A 21 3.34 7.78 -8.80
N GLY A 22 2.19 7.17 -8.55
CA GLY A 22 0.90 7.82 -8.75
C GLY A 22 0.72 9.01 -7.82
N HIS A 23 -0.08 9.96 -8.28
CA HIS A 23 -0.52 11.10 -7.50
C HIS A 23 -2.02 11.03 -7.30
N SER A 24 -2.45 11.08 -6.05
CA SER A 24 -3.85 11.00 -5.67
C SER A 24 -4.09 11.80 -4.40
N ASP A 25 -5.35 12.14 -4.15
CA ASP A 25 -5.75 12.77 -2.90
C ASP A 25 -4.96 14.04 -2.56
N ALA A 26 -4.84 14.92 -3.55
CA ALA A 26 -4.05 16.15 -3.45
C ALA A 26 -4.54 17.10 -2.34
N ASP A 27 -5.82 16.98 -1.97
CA ASP A 27 -6.49 17.79 -0.96
C ASP A 27 -6.33 17.21 0.47
N ALA A 28 -5.70 16.03 0.60
CA ALA A 28 -5.42 15.43 1.90
C ALA A 28 -4.65 16.40 2.82
N PRO A 29 -4.96 16.43 4.13
CA PRO A 29 -4.12 17.08 5.11
C PRO A 29 -2.67 16.64 4.94
N PRO A 30 -1.66 17.54 5.07
CA PRO A 30 -0.27 17.22 4.80
C PRO A 30 0.25 15.90 5.40
N PRO A 31 -0.03 15.54 6.67
CA PRO A 31 0.44 14.27 7.22
C PRO A 31 -0.27 13.03 6.63
N CYS A 32 -1.46 13.19 6.06
CA CYS A 32 -2.30 12.11 5.53
C CYS A 32 -2.03 11.76 4.06
N ARG A 33 -1.30 12.60 3.32
CA ARG A 33 -1.01 12.36 1.89
C ARG A 33 -0.41 10.99 1.63
N ALA A 34 0.52 10.54 2.49
CA ALA A 34 1.20 9.25 2.34
C ALA A 34 0.30 8.01 2.54
N VAL A 35 -0.99 8.18 2.86
CA VAL A 35 -1.94 7.07 2.97
C VAL A 35 -2.33 6.54 1.59
N PHE A 36 -2.51 7.44 0.61
CA PHE A 36 -2.95 7.09 -0.74
C PHE A 36 -2.04 7.64 -1.85
N ASP A 37 -1.29 8.72 -1.62
CA ASP A 37 -0.38 9.30 -2.61
C ASP A 37 0.99 8.60 -2.60
N GLN A 38 1.29 7.89 -3.69
CA GLN A 38 2.54 7.13 -3.80
C GLN A 38 3.77 8.03 -3.90
N GLN A 39 3.64 9.25 -4.41
CA GLN A 39 4.77 10.18 -4.41
C GLN A 39 5.10 10.68 -2.99
N ALA A 40 4.10 10.85 -2.13
CA ALA A 40 4.28 11.11 -0.70
C ALA A 40 4.85 9.88 0.02
N THR A 41 4.48 8.66 -0.42
CA THR A 41 5.01 7.41 0.12
C THR A 41 6.49 7.18 -0.22
N PHE A 42 6.82 7.18 -1.51
CA PHE A 42 8.14 6.79 -1.99
C PHE A 42 9.11 7.97 -2.09
N GLY A 43 8.58 9.20 -2.19
CA GLY A 43 9.40 10.39 -2.38
C GLY A 43 10.25 10.32 -3.65
N GLY A 44 11.47 10.84 -3.55
CA GLY A 44 12.48 10.74 -4.61
C GLY A 44 13.63 9.81 -4.23
N GLY A 45 14.63 9.69 -5.11
CA GLY A 45 15.86 8.95 -4.86
C GLY A 45 15.79 7.45 -5.15
N TRP A 46 14.64 6.95 -5.61
CA TRP A 46 14.54 5.63 -6.21
C TRP A 46 15.22 5.62 -7.59
N THR A 47 15.79 4.47 -7.96
CA THR A 47 16.39 4.19 -9.27
C THR A 47 15.40 3.44 -10.18
N GLN A 48 14.46 2.71 -9.58
CA GLN A 48 13.37 2.03 -10.28
C GLN A 48 12.10 2.11 -9.44
N PHE A 49 10.97 2.27 -10.11
CA PHE A 49 9.64 2.22 -9.48
C PHE A 49 8.70 1.37 -10.33
N ARG A 50 7.82 0.62 -9.66
CA ARG A 50 6.67 0.00 -10.31
C ARG A 50 5.49 -0.09 -9.35
N SER A 51 4.32 0.33 -9.81
CA SER A 51 3.04 0.06 -9.17
C SER A 51 2.17 -0.81 -10.07
N VAL A 52 1.40 -1.72 -9.47
CA VAL A 52 0.39 -2.51 -10.17
C VAL A 52 -0.86 -2.66 -9.32
N THR A 53 -2.00 -2.36 -9.92
CA THR A 53 -3.30 -2.59 -9.31
C THR A 53 -3.98 -3.83 -9.92
N TYR A 54 -4.57 -4.64 -9.06
CA TYR A 54 -5.42 -5.76 -9.44
C TYR A 54 -6.82 -5.51 -8.92
N ASN A 55 -7.79 -5.53 -9.83
CA ASN A 55 -9.19 -5.26 -9.53
C ASN A 55 -10.03 -6.52 -9.73
N GLY A 56 -11.10 -6.62 -8.94
CA GLY A 56 -12.10 -7.67 -9.05
C GLY A 56 -13.48 -7.12 -8.70
N GLN A 57 -14.53 -7.65 -9.34
CA GLN A 57 -15.90 -7.31 -8.97
C GLN A 57 -16.48 -8.39 -8.08
N ALA A 58 -16.77 -8.06 -6.82
CA ALA A 58 -17.54 -8.91 -5.93
C ALA A 58 -19.04 -8.59 -6.07
N ASN A 59 -19.64 -8.96 -7.21
CA ASN A 59 -21.07 -8.74 -7.41
C ASN A 59 -21.86 -9.79 -6.60
N GLN A 60 -22.64 -9.33 -5.61
CA GLN A 60 -23.76 -10.13 -5.09
C GLN A 60 -25.00 -9.86 -5.94
N PRO A 61 -25.83 -10.87 -6.28
CA PRO A 61 -27.06 -10.66 -7.04
C PRO A 61 -27.96 -9.62 -6.37
N GLY A 62 -28.29 -8.54 -7.07
CA GLY A 62 -29.14 -7.46 -6.57
C GLY A 62 -28.44 -6.32 -5.82
N GLN A 63 -27.10 -6.31 -5.76
CA GLN A 63 -26.33 -5.21 -5.15
C GLN A 63 -25.51 -4.45 -6.19
N ALA A 64 -25.16 -3.20 -5.86
CA ALA A 64 -24.23 -2.41 -6.64
C ALA A 64 -22.85 -3.09 -6.67
N PRO A 65 -22.11 -2.99 -7.79
CA PRO A 65 -20.79 -3.61 -7.91
C PRO A 65 -19.81 -3.00 -6.90
N VAL A 66 -19.21 -3.85 -6.06
CA VAL A 66 -18.08 -3.48 -5.20
C VAL A 66 -16.79 -3.83 -5.94
N LEU A 67 -15.91 -2.84 -6.09
CA LEU A 67 -14.61 -2.99 -6.72
C LEU A 67 -13.57 -3.32 -5.67
N ASN A 68 -13.19 -4.59 -5.62
CA ASN A 68 -12.14 -5.09 -4.78
C ASN A 68 -10.78 -4.77 -5.40
N GLY A 69 -9.91 -4.09 -4.65
CA GLY A 69 -8.62 -3.63 -5.13
C GLY A 69 -7.47 -4.22 -4.31
N VAL A 70 -6.42 -4.65 -5.01
CA VAL A 70 -5.09 -4.87 -4.42
C VAL A 70 -4.08 -4.04 -5.21
N ASP A 71 -3.55 -3.01 -4.57
CA ASP A 71 -2.45 -2.21 -5.10
C ASP A 71 -1.12 -2.69 -4.53
N GLN A 72 -0.09 -2.74 -5.36
CA GLN A 72 1.27 -3.06 -4.96
C GLN A 72 2.24 -2.09 -5.61
N ALA A 73 3.03 -1.41 -4.80
CA ALA A 73 4.10 -0.54 -5.28
C ALA A 73 5.45 -0.98 -4.72
N VAL A 74 6.48 -0.86 -5.56
CA VAL A 74 7.87 -1.18 -5.23
C VAL A 74 8.75 -0.04 -5.70
N GLY A 75 9.53 0.52 -4.78
CA GLY A 75 10.60 1.47 -5.04
C GLY A 75 11.96 0.86 -4.72
N VAL A 76 12.84 0.80 -5.71
CA VAL A 76 14.23 0.37 -5.54
C VAL A 76 15.09 1.62 -5.41
N TYR A 77 15.92 1.70 -4.38
CA TYR A 77 16.81 2.82 -4.09
C TYR A 77 18.27 2.46 -4.40
N THR A 78 19.15 3.45 -4.31
CA THR A 78 20.59 3.28 -4.56
C THR A 78 21.23 2.28 -3.60
N ASP A 79 20.77 2.26 -2.35
CA ASP A 79 21.31 1.43 -1.27
C ASP A 79 20.28 1.26 -0.14
N ASP A 80 20.61 0.39 0.81
CA ASP A 80 19.79 0.06 1.97
C ASP A 80 19.48 1.29 2.85
N ALA A 81 20.43 2.23 2.97
CA ALA A 81 20.25 3.41 3.79
C ALA A 81 19.25 4.40 3.16
N ALA A 82 19.28 4.53 1.83
CA ALA A 82 18.33 5.35 1.09
C ALA A 82 16.89 4.80 1.21
N ALA A 83 16.70 3.48 1.03
CA ALA A 83 15.40 2.84 1.19
C ALA A 83 14.90 2.94 2.64
N ARG A 84 15.80 2.71 3.62
CA ARG A 84 15.50 2.85 5.04
C ARG A 84 15.09 4.26 5.40
N SER A 85 15.79 5.27 4.86
CA SER A 85 15.46 6.67 5.08
C SER A 85 14.08 7.03 4.51
N ALA A 86 13.70 6.48 3.35
CA ALA A 86 12.34 6.64 2.81
C ALA A 86 11.29 6.05 3.76
N PHE A 87 11.50 4.81 4.21
CA PHE A 87 10.61 4.15 5.16
C PHE A 87 10.49 4.90 6.50
N ASP A 88 11.61 5.33 7.08
CA ASP A 88 11.60 5.99 8.39
C ASP A 88 10.94 7.38 8.34
N ARG A 89 10.88 8.04 7.16
CA ARG A 89 10.11 9.27 6.97
C ARG A 89 8.59 9.04 6.95
N LEU A 90 8.13 7.86 6.53
CA LEU A 90 6.71 7.57 6.43
C LEU A 90 6.04 7.51 7.79
N VAL A 91 6.68 6.84 8.73
CA VAL A 91 6.01 6.52 10.00
C VAL A 91 5.58 7.76 10.78
N PRO A 92 6.41 8.80 10.97
CA PRO A 92 5.97 10.03 11.62
C PRO A 92 4.76 10.67 10.92
N SER A 93 4.73 10.65 9.58
CA SER A 93 3.61 11.19 8.80
C SER A 93 2.32 10.41 9.06
N LEU A 94 2.38 9.08 8.96
CA LEU A 94 1.22 8.20 9.16
C LEU A 94 0.70 8.27 10.60
N THR A 95 1.60 8.32 11.59
CA THR A 95 1.23 8.50 13.00
C THR A 95 0.59 9.87 13.23
N ALA A 96 1.12 10.93 12.61
CA ALA A 96 0.54 12.26 12.72
C ALA A 96 -0.85 12.32 12.06
N CYS A 97 -1.04 11.65 10.92
CA CYS A 97 -2.34 11.57 10.25
C CYS A 97 -3.38 10.86 11.12
N SER A 98 -3.06 9.67 11.65
CA SER A 98 -3.95 8.94 12.56
C SER A 98 -4.33 9.78 13.79
N GLY A 99 -3.39 10.59 14.31
CA GLY A 99 -3.63 11.50 15.42
C GLY A 99 -4.49 12.73 15.11
N LEU A 100 -4.80 13.01 13.84
CA LEU A 100 -5.76 14.06 13.48
C LEU A 100 -7.20 13.63 13.74
N HIS A 101 -7.47 12.32 13.82
CA HIS A 101 -8.81 11.76 13.94
C HIS A 101 -9.78 12.27 12.87
N ASP A 102 -9.29 12.51 11.66
CA ASP A 102 -10.12 12.84 10.50
C ASP A 102 -10.89 11.59 10.06
N GLU A 103 -12.21 11.71 9.89
CA GLU A 103 -13.08 10.57 9.53
C GLU A 103 -12.72 9.96 8.17
N ASN A 104 -12.16 10.74 7.24
CA ASN A 104 -11.73 10.24 5.93
C ASN A 104 -10.41 9.45 6.00
N TYR A 105 -9.69 9.55 7.12
CA TYR A 105 -8.42 8.88 7.37
C TYR A 105 -8.45 8.12 8.70
N ALA A 106 -9.60 7.52 9.03
CA ALA A 106 -9.78 6.75 10.24
C ALA A 106 -9.07 5.39 10.13
N PHE A 107 -7.81 5.34 10.58
CA PHE A 107 -7.02 4.12 10.69
C PHE A 107 -6.16 4.11 11.95
N THR A 108 -5.71 2.91 12.33
CA THR A 108 -4.69 2.71 13.36
C THR A 108 -3.34 2.40 12.73
N VAL A 109 -2.26 2.87 13.36
CA VAL A 109 -0.88 2.58 12.94
C VAL A 109 -0.30 1.48 13.83
N ASN A 110 0.10 0.38 13.21
CA ASN A 110 0.76 -0.74 13.87
C ASN A 110 2.18 -0.93 13.32
N ARG A 111 3.13 -1.30 14.19
CA ARG A 111 4.50 -1.68 13.79
C ARG A 111 4.79 -3.11 14.22
N PRO A 112 4.54 -4.11 13.36
CA PRO A 112 4.79 -5.52 13.69
C PRO A 112 6.27 -5.81 13.94
N ASP A 113 7.17 -5.09 13.27
CA ASP A 113 8.62 -5.21 13.39
C ASP A 113 9.31 -3.89 12.98
N PRO A 114 10.64 -3.72 13.21
CA PRO A 114 11.35 -2.48 12.90
C PRO A 114 11.42 -2.09 11.41
N SER A 115 11.00 -2.97 10.51
CA SER A 115 11.03 -2.80 9.06
C SER A 115 9.65 -2.75 8.42
N THR A 116 8.58 -2.85 9.21
CA THR A 116 7.20 -2.94 8.72
C THR A 116 6.29 -1.99 9.48
N VAL A 117 5.46 -1.25 8.74
CA VAL A 117 4.33 -0.49 9.32
C VAL A 117 3.05 -0.89 8.61
N ALA A 118 1.98 -1.07 9.37
CA ALA A 118 0.67 -1.47 8.89
C ALA A 118 -0.37 -0.43 9.31
N LEU A 119 -1.26 -0.11 8.39
CA LEU A 119 -2.44 0.71 8.59
C LEU A 119 -3.65 -0.19 8.54
N ASP A 120 -4.47 -0.13 9.59
CA ASP A 120 -5.70 -0.91 9.68
C ASP A 120 -6.91 0.01 9.83
N SER A 121 -7.88 -0.15 8.95
CA SER A 121 -9.13 0.60 8.92
C SER A 121 -10.31 -0.29 8.51
N GLU A 122 -11.52 0.23 8.68
CA GLU A 122 -12.73 -0.46 8.23
C GLU A 122 -12.86 -0.55 6.70
N GLN A 123 -12.14 0.29 5.94
CA GLN A 123 -12.29 0.42 4.48
C GLN A 123 -11.10 -0.17 3.71
N PHE A 124 -9.89 -0.03 4.25
CA PHE A 124 -8.65 -0.48 3.65
C PHE A 124 -7.66 -1.03 4.69
N ALA A 125 -6.72 -1.84 4.22
CA ALA A 125 -5.47 -2.11 4.95
C ALA A 125 -4.29 -1.84 4.04
N SER A 126 -3.33 -1.07 4.53
CA SER A 126 -2.06 -0.81 3.84
C SER A 126 -0.89 -1.34 4.67
N MET A 127 0.09 -1.96 4.04
CA MET A 127 1.32 -2.39 4.70
C MET A 127 2.54 -1.94 3.89
N TYR A 128 3.52 -1.41 4.61
CA TYR A 128 4.76 -0.93 4.07
C TYR A 128 5.90 -1.71 4.68
N ARG A 129 6.85 -2.17 3.87
CA ARG A 129 8.05 -2.87 4.35
C ARG A 129 9.29 -2.43 3.61
N VAL A 130 10.36 -2.18 4.35
CA VAL A 130 11.70 -2.00 3.79
C VAL A 130 12.52 -3.29 3.94
N LYS A 131 13.21 -3.70 2.88
CA LYS A 131 14.16 -4.82 2.90
C LYS A 131 15.27 -4.55 1.89
N SER A 132 16.52 -4.62 2.33
CA SER A 132 17.68 -4.22 1.52
C SER A 132 17.45 -2.80 0.96
N SER A 133 17.80 -2.54 -0.30
CA SER A 133 17.58 -1.27 -1.00
C SER A 133 16.15 -1.08 -1.54
N VAL A 134 15.15 -1.80 -1.01
CA VAL A 134 13.79 -1.82 -1.57
C VAL A 134 12.73 -1.45 -0.52
N LEU A 135 11.84 -0.52 -0.89
CA LEU A 135 10.60 -0.23 -0.17
C LEU A 135 9.43 -0.85 -0.94
N VAL A 136 8.53 -1.51 -0.22
CA VAL A 136 7.31 -2.11 -0.76
C VAL A 136 6.11 -1.54 -0.04
N GLU A 137 5.08 -1.19 -0.78
CA GLU A 137 3.73 -0.86 -0.30
C GLU A 137 2.75 -1.88 -0.88
N VAL A 138 1.81 -2.32 -0.06
CA VAL A 138 0.66 -3.12 -0.47
C VAL A 138 -0.58 -2.53 0.17
N SER A 139 -1.57 -2.15 -0.62
CA SER A 139 -2.86 -1.68 -0.14
C SER A 139 -3.99 -2.59 -0.64
N VAL A 140 -4.94 -2.90 0.24
CA VAL A 140 -6.08 -3.77 -0.04
C VAL A 140 -7.35 -3.08 0.42
N SER A 141 -8.30 -2.90 -0.50
CA SER A 141 -9.61 -2.30 -0.24
C SER A 141 -10.74 -3.30 -0.53
N GLU A 142 -11.87 -3.12 0.15
CA GLU A 142 -13.13 -3.85 -0.12
C GLU A 142 -13.06 -5.39 0.04
N PHE A 143 -12.09 -5.91 0.80
CA PHE A 143 -12.04 -7.31 1.25
C PHE A 143 -12.30 -7.42 2.76
N SER A 144 -13.01 -8.47 3.19
CA SER A 144 -13.24 -8.74 4.62
C SER A 144 -11.99 -9.23 5.38
N GLN A 145 -11.01 -9.81 4.67
CA GLN A 145 -9.71 -10.26 5.21
C GLN A 145 -8.54 -9.40 4.67
N ARG A 146 -8.78 -8.11 4.46
CA ARG A 146 -7.85 -7.18 3.80
C ARG A 146 -6.44 -7.17 4.42
N ASP A 147 -6.36 -7.21 5.75
CA ASP A 147 -5.13 -7.26 6.54
C ASP A 147 -4.30 -8.53 6.24
N ARG A 148 -4.95 -9.70 6.24
CA ARG A 148 -4.33 -10.98 5.91
C ARG A 148 -3.84 -11.02 4.47
N ILE A 149 -4.64 -10.48 3.54
CA ILE A 149 -4.29 -10.40 2.11
C ILE A 149 -3.07 -9.48 1.94
N ALA A 150 -3.11 -8.27 2.51
CA ALA A 150 -2.02 -7.30 2.45
C ALA A 150 -0.71 -7.91 2.98
N GLY A 151 -0.74 -8.54 4.16
CA GLY A 151 0.42 -9.19 4.76
C GLY A 151 0.97 -10.34 3.92
N SER A 152 0.09 -11.18 3.35
CA SER A 152 0.51 -12.32 2.52
C SER A 152 1.12 -11.89 1.17
N VAL A 153 0.58 -10.84 0.56
CA VAL A 153 1.13 -10.24 -0.66
C VAL A 153 2.48 -9.57 -0.36
N LEU A 154 2.55 -8.76 0.70
CA LEU A 154 3.79 -8.11 1.14
C LEU A 154 4.90 -9.13 1.40
N GLN A 155 4.58 -10.22 2.10
CA GLN A 155 5.52 -11.32 2.34
C GLN A 155 6.00 -11.93 1.02
N THR A 156 5.08 -12.25 0.10
CA THR A 156 5.43 -12.84 -1.20
C THR A 156 6.35 -11.94 -2.04
N ILE A 157 6.13 -10.62 -2.02
CA ILE A 157 7.00 -9.66 -2.71
C ILE A 157 8.37 -9.64 -2.03
N THR A 158 8.40 -9.49 -0.70
CA THR A 158 9.65 -9.31 0.04
C THR A 158 10.53 -10.55 0.11
N GLU A 159 9.97 -11.76 -0.02
CA GLU A 159 10.74 -13.01 -0.20
C GLU A 159 11.56 -13.05 -1.49
N ARG A 160 11.19 -12.27 -2.50
CA ARG A 160 11.90 -12.21 -3.79
C ARG A 160 13.05 -11.20 -3.78
N ILE A 161 13.14 -10.38 -2.74
CA ILE A 161 14.21 -9.39 -2.56
C ILE A 161 15.41 -10.09 -1.94
N LYS A 162 16.56 -9.94 -2.58
CA LYS A 162 17.84 -10.54 -2.16
C LYS A 162 18.49 -9.76 -1.01
#